data_AF-A0A355U932-F1
#
_entry.id   AF-A0A355U932-F1
#
_cell.length_a   1.000
_cell.length_b   1.000
_cell.length_c   1.000
_cell.angle_alpha   90.00
_cell.angle_beta   90.00
_cell.angle_gamma   90.00
#
_symmetry.space_group_name_H-M   'P 1'
#
loop_
_entity.id
_entity.type
_entity.pdbx_description
1 polymer ?
#
loop_
_entity_poly.entity_id
_entity_poly.type
_entity_poly.pdbx_seq_one_letter_code
_entity_poly.pdbx_strand_id
1 'polypeptide(L)'
;MVFPLVAQQNNVHLAWDINLSEKMDSKELLIPFKCNDCDQILVKKSVIPTYSFKISANSINTTSISLKNIKTQSSPFNGFHTIIDEDFTITQQVLYEKRKRSILITVTPLRKSGSKTEYLTDFEWDIKTIPNTD
;
A
#
# COMPACT_ATOMS: atom_id res chain seq x y z
N MET A 1 -14.44 30.13 -4.50
CA MET A 1 -13.19 29.53 -3.99
C MET A 1 -13.48 28.10 -3.60
N VAL A 2 -12.89 27.13 -4.30
CA VAL A 2 -12.99 25.71 -3.93
C VAL A 2 -11.82 25.42 -3.01
N PHE A 3 -12.09 25.25 -1.73
CA PHE A 3 -11.08 24.81 -0.78
C PHE A 3 -10.83 23.32 -1.00
N PRO A 4 -9.58 22.86 -1.20
CA PRO A 4 -9.30 21.43 -1.12
C PRO A 4 -9.61 20.95 0.30
N LEU A 5 -10.58 20.05 0.43
CA LEU A 5 -10.98 19.46 1.70
C LEU A 5 -9.87 18.49 2.18
N VAL A 6 -9.23 18.90 3.27
CA VAL A 6 -8.56 18.09 4.30
C VAL A 6 -7.71 16.93 3.79
N ALA A 7 -6.39 17.13 3.76
CA ALA A 7 -5.43 16.04 3.78
C ALA A 7 -5.67 15.20 5.04
N GLN A 8 -6.16 13.98 4.90
CA GLN A 8 -6.22 13.05 6.03
C GLN A 8 -4.80 12.54 6.30
N GLN A 9 -4.05 13.32 7.09
CA GLN A 9 -2.71 12.96 7.55
C GLN A 9 -2.82 11.98 8.71
N ASN A 10 -2.89 10.70 8.37
CA ASN A 10 -2.59 9.66 9.34
C ASN A 10 -1.12 9.28 9.14
N ASN A 11 -0.32 9.48 10.19
CA ASN A 11 1.00 8.88 10.27
C ASN A 11 0.81 7.36 10.38
N VAL A 12 1.16 6.65 9.31
CA VAL A 12 1.09 5.19 9.26
C VAL A 12 2.45 4.65 9.68
N HIS A 13 2.45 3.75 10.65
CA HIS A 13 3.61 2.99 11.06
C HIS A 13 3.36 1.51 10.76
N LEU A 14 4.21 0.90 9.95
CA LEU A 14 4.14 -0.51 9.58
C LEU A 14 5.18 -1.29 10.37
N ALA A 15 4.72 -2.23 11.20
CA ALA A 15 5.59 -3.16 11.91
C ALA A 15 5.79 -4.42 11.07
N TRP A 16 7.05 -4.86 10.97
CA TRP A 16 7.46 -5.94 10.09
C TRP A 16 8.09 -7.10 10.84
N ASP A 17 7.73 -8.32 10.42
CA ASP A 17 8.41 -9.56 10.74
C ASP A 17 8.97 -10.13 9.42
N ILE A 18 10.30 -10.13 9.29
CA ILE A 18 11.00 -10.47 8.05
C ILE A 18 11.78 -11.76 8.26
N ASN A 19 11.35 -12.82 7.59
CA ASN A 19 12.00 -14.12 7.64
C ASN A 19 12.58 -14.49 6.27
N LEU A 20 13.87 -14.23 6.11
CA LEU A 20 14.60 -14.55 4.87
C LEU A 20 15.06 -16.02 4.80
N SER A 21 14.84 -16.79 5.87
CA SER A 21 15.33 -18.16 6.02
C SER A 21 14.34 -19.22 5.57
N GLU A 22 13.11 -18.85 5.20
CA GLU A 22 12.10 -19.77 4.69
C GLU A 22 12.59 -20.41 3.38
N LYS A 23 13.20 -21.58 3.53
CA LYS A 23 13.61 -22.44 2.44
C LYS A 23 12.36 -22.85 1.68
N MET A 24 12.32 -22.47 0.41
CA MET A 24 11.25 -22.80 -0.52
C MET A 24 11.13 -24.33 -0.68
N ASP A 25 10.19 -24.96 0.01
CA ASP A 25 9.63 -26.20 -0.52
C ASP A 25 8.65 -25.82 -1.66
N SER A 26 8.68 -26.59 -2.75
CA SER A 26 7.96 -26.33 -4.00
C SER A 26 6.43 -26.17 -3.86
N LYS A 27 5.89 -26.58 -2.71
CA LYS A 27 4.47 -26.55 -2.32
C LYS A 27 4.11 -25.40 -1.37
N GLU A 28 5.08 -24.71 -0.78
CA GLU A 28 4.82 -23.67 0.22
C GLU A 28 4.73 -22.27 -0.41
N LEU A 29 3.91 -21.43 0.20
CA LEU A 29 3.79 -20.01 -0.17
C LEU A 29 5.02 -19.25 0.30
N LEU A 30 5.51 -18.35 -0.52
CA LEU A 30 6.64 -17.48 -0.19
C LEU A 30 6.14 -16.27 0.62
N ILE A 31 6.47 -16.19 1.92
CA ILE A 31 6.02 -15.11 2.84
C ILE A 31 7.19 -14.46 3.62
N PRO A 32 8.27 -13.98 2.96
CA PRO A 32 9.44 -13.41 3.62
C PRO A 32 9.20 -12.06 4.29
N PHE A 33 8.11 -11.36 3.96
CA PHE A 33 7.75 -10.07 4.53
C PHE A 33 6.34 -10.12 5.09
N LYS A 34 6.22 -10.14 6.40
CA LYS A 34 4.93 -10.08 7.09
C LYS A 34 4.79 -8.72 7.76
N CYS A 35 3.78 -7.96 7.34
CA CYS A 35 3.41 -6.69 7.96
C CYS A 35 2.24 -6.93 8.94
N ASN A 36 2.34 -6.37 10.14
CA ASN A 36 1.24 -6.37 11.11
C ASN A 36 0.15 -5.41 10.65
N ASP A 37 -1.12 -5.79 10.83
CA ASP A 37 -2.30 -5.00 10.43
C ASP A 37 -2.35 -4.63 8.93
N CYS A 38 -1.58 -5.34 8.11
CA CYS A 38 -1.68 -5.29 6.65
C CYS A 38 -2.60 -6.40 6.13
N ASP A 39 -3.30 -6.10 5.04
CA ASP A 39 -3.93 -7.10 4.19
C ASP A 39 -2.85 -7.89 3.43
N GLN A 40 -3.25 -9.00 2.81
CA GLN A 40 -2.36 -9.84 2.01
C GLN A 40 -3.02 -10.21 0.68
N ILE A 41 -2.23 -10.14 -0.39
CA ILE A 41 -2.63 -10.62 -1.70
C ILE A 41 -1.71 -11.76 -2.14
N LEU A 42 -2.28 -12.75 -2.83
CA LEU A 42 -1.51 -13.84 -3.43
C LEU A 42 -1.20 -13.48 -4.88
N VAL A 43 0.08 -13.29 -5.18
CA VAL A 43 0.58 -13.04 -6.54
C VAL A 43 1.45 -14.22 -6.95
N LYS A 44 0.96 -15.04 -7.90
CA LYS A 44 1.56 -16.32 -8.29
C LYS A 44 1.65 -17.28 -7.09
N LYS A 45 2.82 -17.41 -6.46
CA LYS A 45 3.08 -18.22 -5.25
C LYS A 45 3.63 -17.39 -4.09
N SER A 46 3.56 -16.06 -4.20
CA SER A 46 4.10 -15.12 -3.21
C SER A 46 2.97 -14.40 -2.50
N VAL A 47 3.04 -14.34 -1.19
CA VAL A 47 2.13 -13.53 -0.39
C VAL A 47 2.75 -12.14 -0.26
N ILE A 48 2.07 -11.15 -0.85
CA ILE A 48 2.50 -9.75 -0.84
C ILE A 48 1.61 -8.99 0.14
N PRO A 49 2.18 -8.30 1.13
CA PRO A 49 1.43 -7.45 2.03
C PRO A 49 0.90 -6.22 1.28
N THR A 50 -0.25 -5.73 1.70
CA THR A 50 -0.84 -4.49 1.22
C THR A 50 -1.41 -3.71 2.38
N TYR A 51 -1.23 -2.39 2.41
CA TYR A 51 -1.85 -1.55 3.41
C TYR A 51 -2.98 -0.74 2.77
N SER A 52 -4.17 -0.82 3.37
CA SER A 52 -5.38 -0.22 2.83
C SER A 52 -5.92 0.87 3.74
N PHE A 53 -6.43 1.93 3.12
CA PHE A 53 -7.04 3.07 3.81
C PHE A 53 -8.36 3.46 3.13
N LYS A 54 -9.44 3.54 3.91
CA LYS A 54 -10.79 3.83 3.39
C LYS A 54 -11.19 5.25 3.76
N ILE A 55 -11.53 6.06 2.76
CA ILE A 55 -12.09 7.41 2.94
C ILE A 55 -13.56 7.45 2.58
N SER A 56 -14.36 8.19 3.36
CA SER A 56 -15.74 8.48 2.96
C SER A 56 -15.75 9.46 1.79
N ALA A 57 -16.45 9.12 0.71
CA ALA A 57 -16.35 9.83 -0.56
C ALA A 57 -17.73 10.14 -1.16
N ASN A 58 -18.71 10.47 -0.32
CA ASN A 58 -20.07 10.79 -0.80
C ASN A 58 -20.12 12.03 -1.69
N SER A 59 -19.24 13.01 -1.44
CA SER A 59 -19.25 14.31 -2.12
C SER A 59 -17.88 14.72 -2.66
N ILE A 60 -16.92 13.78 -2.73
CA ILE A 60 -15.55 14.05 -3.16
C ILE A 60 -15.04 12.99 -4.13
N ASN A 61 -14.16 13.39 -5.03
CA ASN A 61 -13.33 12.51 -5.86
C ASN A 61 -11.85 12.76 -5.56
N THR A 62 -11.03 11.73 -5.68
CA THR A 62 -9.57 11.81 -5.59
C THR A 62 -8.99 12.31 -6.91
N THR A 63 -8.14 13.33 -6.87
CA THR A 63 -7.39 13.81 -8.05
C THR A 63 -5.97 13.32 -8.06
N SER A 64 -5.34 13.24 -6.89
CA SER A 64 -4.02 12.65 -6.74
C SER A 64 -3.92 11.92 -5.41
N ILE A 65 -3.19 10.81 -5.43
CA ILE A 65 -2.83 10.04 -4.25
C ILE A 65 -1.34 9.80 -4.33
N SER A 66 -0.62 10.21 -3.31
CA SER A 66 0.82 9.99 -3.17
C SER A 66 1.17 9.73 -1.72
N LEU A 67 2.40 9.28 -1.48
CA LEU A 67 2.97 9.13 -0.15
C LEU A 67 3.93 10.29 0.12
N LYS A 68 3.97 10.78 1.36
CA LYS A 68 4.95 11.78 1.81
C LYS A 68 5.55 11.36 3.15
N ASN A 69 6.63 12.04 3.55
CA ASN A 69 7.36 11.77 4.80
C ASN A 69 7.74 10.28 4.94
N ILE A 70 8.10 9.67 3.81
CA ILE A 70 8.37 8.25 3.70
C ILE A 70 9.65 7.88 4.45
N LYS A 71 9.58 6.84 5.27
CA LYS A 71 10.74 6.11 5.79
C LYS A 71 10.69 4.68 5.32
N THR A 72 11.86 4.17 4.96
CA THR A 72 12.03 2.83 4.42
C THR A 72 13.16 2.10 5.11
N GLN A 73 13.11 0.78 5.00
CA GLN A 73 14.22 -0.10 5.27
C GLN A 73 14.41 -1.04 4.07
N SER A 74 15.57 -1.70 4.01
CA SER A 74 15.93 -2.56 2.89
C SER A 74 16.39 -3.93 3.37
N SER A 75 16.04 -4.94 2.60
CA SER A 75 16.42 -6.32 2.81
C SER A 75 17.16 -6.84 1.56
N PRO A 76 18.19 -7.71 1.72
CA PRO A 76 18.88 -8.32 0.59
C PRO A 76 18.00 -9.29 -0.21
N PHE A 77 16.78 -9.56 0.23
CA PHE A 77 15.83 -10.37 -0.50
C PHE A 77 15.50 -9.79 -1.88
N ASN A 78 15.44 -10.65 -2.90
CA ASN A 78 15.11 -10.26 -4.27
C ASN A 78 14.05 -11.17 -4.92
N GLY A 79 13.51 -12.15 -4.20
CA GLY A 79 12.55 -13.13 -4.75
C GLY A 79 11.24 -12.52 -5.24
N PHE A 80 10.94 -11.27 -4.87
CA PHE A 80 9.77 -10.53 -5.32
C PHE A 80 10.01 -9.66 -6.56
N HIS A 81 11.24 -9.51 -7.05
CA HIS A 81 11.58 -8.56 -8.13
C HIS A 81 10.85 -8.80 -9.46
N THR A 82 10.21 -9.95 -9.65
CA THR A 82 9.40 -10.26 -10.83
C THR A 82 7.91 -9.92 -10.66
N ILE A 83 7.51 -9.43 -9.48
CA ILE A 83 6.11 -9.21 -9.10
C ILE A 83 5.88 -7.91 -8.32
N ILE A 84 6.94 -7.16 -7.97
CA ILE A 84 6.85 -5.81 -7.39
C ILE A 84 7.56 -4.80 -8.31
N ASP A 85 7.08 -3.57 -8.29
CA ASP A 85 7.57 -2.47 -9.14
C ASP A 85 8.75 -1.72 -8.49
N GLU A 86 9.38 -0.83 -9.25
CA GLU A 86 10.47 0.05 -8.75
C GLU A 86 9.95 1.20 -7.87
N ASP A 87 8.68 1.55 -8.01
CA ASP A 87 7.95 2.48 -7.15
C ASP A 87 6.98 1.74 -6.23
N PHE A 88 6.59 2.37 -5.12
CA PHE A 88 5.50 1.84 -4.29
C PHE A 88 4.18 1.96 -5.04
N THR A 89 3.62 0.82 -5.46
CA THR A 89 2.37 0.78 -6.23
C THR A 89 1.19 1.23 -5.36
N ILE A 90 0.45 2.23 -5.82
CA ILE A 90 -0.79 2.70 -5.18
C ILE A 90 -1.96 2.43 -6.11
N THR A 91 -3.01 1.80 -5.61
CA THR A 91 -4.26 1.57 -6.32
C THR A 91 -5.43 2.21 -5.58
N GLN A 92 -6.50 2.47 -6.31
CA GLN A 92 -7.74 2.99 -5.74
C GLN A 92 -8.96 2.23 -6.27
N GLN A 93 -9.95 2.05 -5.42
CA GLN A 93 -11.22 1.42 -5.75
C GLN A 93 -12.38 2.19 -5.13
N VAL A 94 -13.39 2.54 -5.94
CA VAL A 94 -14.64 3.11 -5.43
C VAL A 94 -15.53 1.98 -4.93
N LEU A 95 -15.99 2.08 -3.69
CA LEU A 95 -16.86 1.11 -3.04
C LEU A 95 -18.21 1.76 -2.69
N TYR A 96 -19.29 1.00 -2.87
CA TYR A 96 -20.64 1.40 -2.48
C TYR A 96 -21.20 0.41 -1.45
N GLU A 97 -21.30 0.83 -0.20
CA GLU A 97 -21.83 0.02 0.90
C GLU A 97 -23.04 0.72 1.52
N LYS A 98 -24.22 0.10 1.51
CA LYS A 98 -25.47 0.66 2.07
C LYS A 98 -25.74 2.10 1.60
N ARG A 99 -25.57 2.37 0.29
CA ARG A 99 -25.68 3.70 -0.36
C ARG A 99 -24.65 4.75 0.10
N LYS A 100 -23.63 4.35 0.85
CA LYS A 100 -22.48 5.21 1.16
C LYS A 100 -21.37 4.92 0.17
N ARG A 101 -20.86 5.97 -0.47
CA ARG A 101 -19.71 5.91 -1.36
C ARG A 101 -18.44 6.10 -0.55
N SER A 102 -17.45 5.25 -0.79
CA SER A 102 -16.12 5.35 -0.22
C SER A 102 -15.07 5.07 -1.27
N ILE A 103 -13.85 5.56 -1.05
CA ILE A 103 -12.69 5.21 -1.88
C ILE A 103 -11.75 4.42 -0.99
N LEU A 104 -11.46 3.19 -1.39
CA LEU A 104 -10.40 2.37 -0.81
C LEU A 104 -9.11 2.67 -1.56
N ILE A 105 -8.10 3.10 -0.83
CA ILE A 105 -6.75 3.38 -1.35
C ILE A 105 -5.84 2.30 -0.78
N THR A 106 -5.10 1.62 -1.63
CA THR A 106 -4.22 0.53 -1.22
C THR A 106 -2.81 0.78 -1.73
N VAL A 107 -1.82 0.63 -0.86
CA VAL A 107 -0.41 0.64 -1.23
C VAL A 107 0.18 -0.76 -1.08
N THR A 108 0.99 -1.17 -2.04
CA THR A 108 1.95 -2.26 -1.88
C THR A 108 3.19 -1.65 -1.22
N PRO A 109 3.45 -1.90 0.07
CA PRO A 109 4.51 -1.23 0.82
C PRO A 109 5.89 -1.85 0.56
N LEU A 110 6.06 -2.52 -0.58
CA LEU A 110 7.30 -3.14 -1.05
C LEU A 110 7.62 -2.59 -2.44
N ARG A 111 8.89 -2.32 -2.70
CA ARG A 111 9.39 -1.98 -4.03
C ARG A 111 10.76 -2.59 -4.30
N LYS A 112 11.10 -2.69 -5.57
CA LYS A 112 12.43 -3.05 -6.04
C LYS A 112 13.37 -1.84 -5.88
N SER A 113 14.52 -2.05 -5.26
CA SER A 113 15.55 -1.02 -5.09
C SER A 113 16.92 -1.63 -5.39
N GLY A 114 17.37 -1.48 -6.64
CA GLY A 114 18.56 -2.15 -7.15
C GLY A 114 18.44 -3.69 -7.04
N SER A 115 19.36 -4.31 -6.31
CA SER A 115 19.35 -5.76 -6.03
C SER A 115 18.61 -6.15 -4.74
N LYS A 116 18.02 -5.18 -4.04
CA LYS A 116 17.35 -5.34 -2.75
C LYS A 116 15.84 -5.13 -2.88
N THR A 117 15.09 -5.62 -1.91
CA THR A 117 13.70 -5.21 -1.70
C THR A 117 13.68 -4.15 -0.61
N GLU A 118 13.11 -3.00 -0.93
CA GLU A 118 12.87 -1.91 -0.01
C GLU A 118 11.41 -1.92 0.43
N TYR A 119 11.16 -1.60 1.70
CA TYR A 119 9.83 -1.65 2.29
C TYR A 119 9.55 -0.43 3.16
N LEU A 120 8.30 0.04 3.15
CA LEU A 120 7.84 1.18 3.94
C LEU A 120 7.78 0.81 5.43
N THR A 121 8.37 1.64 6.30
CA THR A 121 8.15 1.55 7.75
C THR A 121 7.25 2.66 8.25
N ASP A 122 7.35 3.85 7.65
CA ASP A 122 6.54 5.00 8.02
C ASP A 122 6.18 5.80 6.78
N PHE A 123 4.96 6.33 6.74
CA PHE A 123 4.56 7.27 5.70
C PHE A 123 3.29 8.02 6.11
N GLU A 124 3.02 9.09 5.38
CA GLU A 124 1.74 9.79 5.41
C GLU A 124 1.08 9.72 4.03
N TRP A 125 -0.23 9.56 4.03
CA TRP A 125 -1.02 9.74 2.81
C TRP A 125 -1.09 11.23 2.46
N ASP A 126 -0.76 11.55 1.20
CA ASP A 126 -1.00 12.85 0.60
C ASP A 126 -2.10 12.71 -0.47
N ILE A 127 -3.34 12.93 -0.03
CA ILE A 127 -4.53 12.76 -0.86
C ILE A 127 -5.08 14.14 -1.19
N LYS A 128 -5.21 14.43 -2.49
CA LYS A 128 -5.89 15.62 -2.98
C LYS A 128 -7.25 15.24 -3.54
N THR A 129 -8.25 16.04 -3.17
CA THR A 129 -9.64 15.79 -3.54
C THR A 129 -10.29 17.00 -4.19
N ILE A 130 -11.25 16.75 -5.06
CA ILE A 130 -12.17 17.75 -5.61
C ILE A 130 -13.61 17.40 -5.23
N PRO A 131 -14.53 18.38 -5.21
CA PRO A 131 -15.96 18.09 -5.09
C PRO A 131 -16.41 17.09 -6.16
N ASN A 132 -17.25 16.13 -5.78
CA ASN A 132 -17.96 15.29 -6.74
C ASN A 132 -19.09 16.14 -7.34
N THR A 133 -18.85 16.74 -8.50
CA THR A 133 -19.91 17.32 -9.33
C THR A 133 -20.52 16.19 -10.15
N ASP A 134 -21.54 15.55 -9.59
CA ASP A 134 -22.47 14.76 -10.38
C ASP A 134 -23.25 15.66 -11.36
#